data_AF-A0A2E3KCL5-F1
#
_entry.id   AF-A0A2E3KCL5-F1
#
_cell.length_a   1.000
_cell.length_b   1.000
_cell.length_c   1.000
_cell.angle_alpha   90.00
_cell.angle_beta   90.00
_cell.angle_gamma   90.00
#
_symmetry.space_group_name_H-M   'P 1'
#
loop_
_entity.id
_entity.type
_entity.pdbx_description
1 polymer ?
#
loop_
_entity_poly.entity_id
_entity_poly.type
_entity_poly.pdbx_seq_one_letter_code
_entity_poly.pdbx_strand_id
1 'polypeptide(L)'
;MKKVSVFVDVQNIYYTTKQQFNSNFDYNKFWKLVTHQREVIGAFAYATNRGDAKQTQFQNILRAIGFEVKLKPFINRSDGSSKGDWDVGITIDIMEYASKSDIIVLASGDGDFDILISRIRKMYNNETEVYGVSNLTATSLKNITSNFFPITHELLLS
;
A
#
# COMPACT_ATOMS: atom_id res chain seq x y z
N MET A 1 -12.04 -18.74 -7.28
CA MET A 1 -11.49 -17.38 -7.49
C MET A 1 -10.41 -17.18 -6.44
N LYS A 2 -9.23 -16.64 -6.77
CA LYS A 2 -8.18 -16.42 -5.75
C LYS A 2 -8.60 -15.32 -4.78
N LYS A 3 -8.37 -15.52 -3.48
CA LYS A 3 -8.63 -14.52 -2.43
C LYS A 3 -7.48 -13.54 -2.35
N VAL A 4 -7.77 -12.25 -2.44
CA VAL A 4 -6.79 -11.18 -2.39
C VAL A 4 -7.03 -10.26 -1.21
N SER A 5 -5.95 -9.89 -0.52
CA SER A 5 -5.95 -8.78 0.42
C SER A 5 -5.01 -7.67 -0.05
N VAL A 6 -5.48 -6.43 -0.04
CA VAL A 6 -4.77 -5.26 -0.59
C VAL A 6 -4.41 -4.27 0.51
N PHE A 7 -3.16 -3.83 0.54
CA PHE A 7 -2.62 -2.93 1.55
C PHE A 7 -1.89 -1.79 0.86
N VAL A 8 -2.33 -0.55 1.10
CA VAL A 8 -1.76 0.64 0.44
C VAL A 8 -1.19 1.60 1.46
N ASP A 9 0.14 1.75 1.45
CA ASP A 9 0.82 2.84 2.14
C ASP A 9 0.65 4.14 1.34
N VAL A 10 -0.39 4.89 1.67
CA VAL A 10 -0.76 6.10 0.93
C VAL A 10 0.35 7.15 0.97
N GLN A 11 1.12 7.23 2.06
CA GLN A 11 2.19 8.21 2.18
C GLN A 11 3.37 7.83 1.29
N ASN A 12 3.83 6.58 1.37
CA ASN A 12 4.94 6.12 0.54
C ASN A 12 4.59 6.27 -0.96
N ILE A 13 3.38 5.85 -1.37
CA ILE A 13 2.91 6.00 -2.74
C ILE A 13 2.86 7.47 -3.15
N TYR A 14 2.27 8.35 -2.34
CA TYR A 14 2.18 9.77 -2.66
C TYR A 14 3.55 10.42 -2.88
N TYR A 15 4.48 10.21 -1.96
CA TYR A 15 5.80 10.85 -2.02
C TYR A 15 6.63 10.29 -3.18
N THR A 16 6.63 8.98 -3.38
CA THR A 16 7.44 8.35 -4.44
C THR A 16 6.92 8.69 -5.83
N THR A 17 5.59 8.69 -6.06
CA THR A 17 5.05 9.08 -7.38
C THR A 17 5.24 10.57 -7.67
N LYS A 18 5.14 11.42 -6.64
CA LYS A 18 5.45 12.85 -6.77
C LYS A 18 6.91 13.10 -7.10
N GLN A 19 7.83 12.41 -6.42
CA GLN A 19 9.26 12.57 -6.67
C GLN A 19 9.65 12.10 -8.07
N GLN A 20 9.17 10.94 -8.51
CA GLN A 20 9.60 10.35 -9.77
C GLN A 20 8.88 10.92 -11.00
N PHE A 21 7.58 11.22 -10.89
CA PHE A 21 6.74 11.54 -12.04
C PHE A 21 6.06 12.91 -11.93
N ASN A 22 6.21 13.61 -10.80
CA ASN A 22 5.43 14.82 -10.47
C ASN A 22 3.90 14.64 -10.61
N SER A 23 3.42 13.39 -10.53
CA SER A 23 2.00 13.05 -10.73
C SER A 23 1.43 12.27 -9.53
N ASN A 24 0.10 12.23 -9.47
CA ASN A 24 -0.65 11.50 -8.46
C ASN A 24 -0.94 10.07 -8.95
N PHE A 25 -0.94 9.13 -8.01
CA PHE A 25 -1.35 7.76 -8.26
C PHE A 25 -2.85 7.64 -8.55
N ASP A 26 -3.21 6.81 -9.54
CA ASP A 26 -4.60 6.52 -9.91
C ASP A 26 -5.09 5.27 -9.17
N TYR A 27 -5.73 5.49 -8.03
CA TYR A 27 -6.29 4.43 -7.18
C TYR A 27 -7.44 3.66 -7.86
N ASN A 28 -8.15 4.26 -8.83
CA ASN A 28 -9.22 3.57 -9.55
C ASN A 28 -8.65 2.52 -10.52
N LYS A 29 -7.61 2.91 -11.27
CA LYS A 29 -6.90 1.97 -12.16
C LYS A 29 -6.22 0.87 -11.37
N PHE A 30 -5.55 1.23 -10.28
CA PHE A 30 -4.92 0.27 -9.38
C PHE A 30 -5.93 -0.72 -8.82
N TRP A 31 -7.07 -0.25 -8.29
CA TRP A 31 -8.14 -1.11 -7.79
C TRP A 31 -8.61 -2.10 -8.86
N LYS A 32 -9.02 -1.59 -10.04
CA LYS A 32 -9.49 -2.43 -11.14
C LYS A 32 -8.47 -3.51 -11.53
N LEU A 33 -7.18 -3.18 -11.53
CA LEU A 33 -6.10 -4.11 -11.85
C LEU A 33 -5.99 -5.21 -10.79
N VAL A 34 -5.82 -4.84 -9.52
CA VAL A 34 -5.47 -5.80 -8.45
C VAL A 34 -6.65 -6.62 -7.95
N THR A 35 -7.88 -6.21 -8.25
CA THR A 35 -9.11 -6.94 -7.90
C THR A 35 -9.72 -7.70 -9.08
N HIS A 36 -9.14 -7.63 -10.29
CA HIS A 36 -9.69 -8.29 -11.47
C HIS A 36 -9.72 -9.82 -11.28
N GLN A 37 -10.91 -10.43 -11.45
CA GLN A 37 -11.13 -11.87 -11.30
C GLN A 37 -10.62 -12.46 -9.96
N ARG A 38 -10.69 -11.67 -8.88
CA ARG A 38 -10.25 -12.02 -7.53
C ARG A 38 -11.36 -11.76 -6.52
N GLU A 39 -11.36 -12.52 -5.43
CA GLU A 39 -12.24 -12.30 -4.28
C GLU A 39 -11.53 -11.40 -3.29
N VAL A 40 -11.98 -10.15 -3.17
CA VAL A 40 -11.40 -9.19 -2.22
C VAL A 40 -11.91 -9.52 -0.83
N ILE A 41 -11.02 -10.01 0.04
CA ILE A 41 -11.37 -10.33 1.44
C ILE A 41 -10.91 -9.25 2.43
N GLY A 42 -10.00 -8.36 1.99
CA GLY A 42 -9.58 -7.17 2.72
C GLY A 42 -8.94 -6.15 1.79
N ALA A 43 -9.24 -4.87 1.95
CA ALA A 43 -8.58 -3.82 1.20
C ALA A 43 -8.46 -2.55 2.03
N PHE A 44 -7.23 -2.16 2.34
CA PHE A 44 -6.91 -1.14 3.33
C PHE A 44 -6.04 -0.05 2.73
N ALA A 45 -6.45 1.20 2.92
CA ALA A 45 -5.65 2.36 2.58
C ALA A 45 -5.24 3.10 3.85
N TYR A 46 -3.94 3.16 4.10
CA TYR A 46 -3.34 3.67 5.31
C TYR A 46 -2.90 5.11 5.12
N ALA A 47 -3.69 6.06 5.61
CA ALA A 47 -3.49 7.49 5.40
C ALA A 47 -3.30 8.25 6.72
N THR A 48 -2.74 9.46 6.64
CA THR A 48 -2.70 10.39 7.77
C THR A 48 -3.97 11.22 7.83
N ASN A 49 -4.27 11.76 9.01
CA ASN A 49 -5.32 12.73 9.22
C ASN A 49 -4.72 14.05 9.71
N ARG A 50 -4.75 15.07 8.85
CA ARG A 50 -4.35 16.46 9.09
C ARG A 50 -5.54 17.39 9.34
N GLY A 51 -6.77 16.89 9.19
CA GLY A 51 -8.00 17.65 9.44
C GLY A 51 -8.34 18.69 8.35
N ASP A 52 -7.65 18.68 7.20
CA ASP A 52 -7.98 19.58 6.10
C ASP A 52 -9.04 19.00 5.13
N ALA A 53 -9.78 19.89 4.47
CA ALA A 53 -10.91 19.52 3.62
C ALA A 53 -10.47 18.72 2.38
N LYS A 54 -9.30 19.02 1.80
CA LYS A 54 -8.79 18.30 0.61
C LYS A 54 -8.44 16.87 0.96
N GLN A 55 -7.79 16.66 2.10
CA GLN A 55 -7.45 15.32 2.57
C GLN A 55 -8.70 14.51 2.91
N THR A 56 -9.70 15.14 3.55
CA THR A 56 -10.99 14.48 3.82
C THR A 56 -11.69 14.05 2.53
N GLN A 57 -11.68 14.90 1.51
CA GLN A 57 -12.24 14.55 0.19
C GLN A 57 -11.49 13.38 -0.45
N PHE A 58 -10.16 13.39 -0.40
CA PHE A 58 -9.34 12.29 -0.92
C PHE A 58 -9.62 10.96 -0.19
N GLN A 59 -9.74 10.98 1.14
CA GLN A 59 -10.13 9.80 1.92
C GLN A 59 -11.52 9.28 1.52
N ASN A 60 -12.48 10.17 1.24
CA ASN A 60 -13.80 9.77 0.76
C ASN A 60 -13.74 9.14 -0.63
N ILE A 61 -12.85 9.60 -1.52
CA ILE A 61 -12.59 8.97 -2.82
C ILE A 61 -12.07 7.53 -2.62
N LEU A 62 -11.10 7.32 -1.73
CA LEU A 62 -10.58 5.98 -1.42
C LEU A 62 -11.68 5.03 -0.90
N ARG A 63 -12.55 5.53 -0.02
CA ARG A 63 -13.71 4.76 0.46
C ARG A 63 -14.67 4.41 -0.68
N ALA A 64 -14.96 5.36 -1.56
CA ALA A 64 -15.84 5.14 -2.71
C ALA A 64 -15.28 4.14 -3.72
N ILE A 65 -13.95 4.02 -3.83
CA ILE A 65 -13.28 3.01 -4.66
C ILE A 65 -13.47 1.60 -4.08
N GLY A 66 -13.52 1.47 -2.75
CA GLY A 66 -13.70 0.18 -2.06
C GLY A 66 -12.70 -0.09 -0.94
N PHE A 67 -11.81 0.86 -0.62
CA PHE A 67 -10.86 0.70 0.49
C PHE A 67 -11.50 1.02 1.83
N GLU A 68 -11.18 0.22 2.84
CA GLU A 68 -11.27 0.64 4.24
C GLU A 68 -10.12 1.60 4.52
N VAL A 69 -10.46 2.87 4.79
CA VAL A 69 -9.46 3.91 5.05
C VAL A 69 -9.13 3.94 6.54
N LYS A 70 -7.89 3.56 6.87
CA LYS A 70 -7.34 3.62 8.22
C LYS A 70 -6.58 4.93 8.40
N LEU A 71 -6.95 5.71 9.41
CA LEU A 71 -6.41 7.04 9.67
C LEU A 71 -5.55 7.10 10.93
N LYS A 72 -4.32 7.60 10.79
CA LYS A 72 -3.44 7.90 11.91
C LYS A 72 -3.40 9.41 12.14
N PRO A 73 -3.57 9.91 13.38
CA PRO A 73 -3.46 11.34 13.67
C PRO A 73 -2.10 11.87 13.24
N PHE A 74 -2.08 13.00 12.53
CA PHE A 74 -0.84 13.71 12.26
C PHE A 74 -0.43 14.51 13.49
N ILE A 75 0.60 14.07 14.22
CA ILE A 75 1.09 14.75 15.43
C ILE A 75 2.37 15.50 15.07
N ASN A 76 2.31 16.83 15.09
CA ASN A 76 3.50 17.67 15.05
C ASN A 76 4.21 17.59 16.40
N ARG A 77 5.43 17.05 16.42
CA ARG A 77 6.30 17.16 17.58
C ARG A 77 7.14 18.42 17.50
N SER A 78 7.50 18.93 18.67
CA SER A 78 8.45 20.02 18.84
C SER A 78 9.89 19.65 18.41
N ASP A 79 10.18 18.37 18.19
CA ASP A 79 11.52 17.85 17.86
C ASP A 79 11.77 17.61 16.36
N GLY A 80 10.78 17.87 15.48
CA GLY A 80 10.93 17.71 14.03
C GLY A 80 11.00 16.27 13.53
N SER A 81 10.86 15.26 14.41
CA SER A 81 10.85 13.85 13.99
C SER A 81 9.53 13.46 13.31
N SER A 82 9.62 12.81 12.15
CA SER A 82 8.48 12.17 11.49
C SER A 82 8.04 10.96 12.31
N LYS A 83 7.02 11.11 13.17
CA LYS A 83 6.37 9.96 13.81
C LYS A 83 4.96 9.81 13.27
N GLY A 84 4.68 8.68 12.60
CA GLY A 84 3.37 8.45 12.02
C GLY A 84 3.34 7.63 10.73
N ASP A 85 4.41 6.91 10.39
CA ASP A 85 4.32 5.84 9.39
C ASP A 85 3.28 4.80 9.82
N TRP A 86 2.84 4.01 8.85
CA TRP A 86 1.85 2.98 9.08
C TRP A 86 2.46 1.59 9.20
N ASP A 87 3.78 1.48 9.25
CA ASP A 87 4.52 0.23 9.04
C ASP A 87 4.11 -0.84 10.02
N VAL A 88 4.01 -0.50 11.31
CA VAL A 88 3.54 -1.43 12.35
C VAL A 88 2.08 -1.85 12.12
N GLY A 89 1.21 -0.91 11.76
CA GLY A 89 -0.21 -1.21 11.53
C GLY A 89 -0.43 -2.09 10.30
N ILE A 90 0.23 -1.73 9.19
CA ILE A 90 0.27 -2.52 7.95
C ILE A 90 0.80 -3.92 8.25
N THR A 91 1.89 -4.03 9.02
CA THR A 91 2.49 -5.32 9.40
C THR A 91 1.51 -6.21 10.15
N ILE A 92 0.82 -5.67 11.16
CA ILE A 92 -0.17 -6.41 11.95
C ILE A 92 -1.31 -6.90 11.05
N ASP A 93 -1.88 -6.00 10.24
CA ASP A 93 -3.02 -6.34 9.39
C ASP A 93 -2.61 -7.36 8.30
N ILE A 94 -1.45 -7.21 7.66
CA ILE A 94 -0.95 -8.20 6.69
C ILE A 94 -0.77 -9.57 7.36
N MET A 95 -0.17 -9.64 8.55
CA MET A 95 0.02 -10.90 9.27
C MET A 95 -1.31 -11.59 9.59
N GLU A 96 -2.36 -10.82 9.92
CA GLU A 96 -3.69 -11.37 10.18
C GLU A 96 -4.35 -11.93 8.91
N TYR A 97 -4.25 -11.20 7.80
CA TYR A 97 -4.88 -11.56 6.53
C TYR A 97 -4.09 -12.59 5.72
N ALA A 98 -2.79 -12.76 6.00
CA ALA A 98 -1.93 -13.72 5.30
C ALA A 98 -2.48 -15.15 5.38
N SER A 99 -2.98 -15.58 6.55
CA SER A 99 -3.56 -16.92 6.71
C SER A 99 -4.89 -17.13 5.96
N LYS A 100 -5.54 -16.03 5.53
CA LYS A 100 -6.88 -16.02 4.92
C LYS A 100 -6.82 -15.79 3.39
N SER A 101 -5.69 -15.33 2.88
CA SER A 101 -5.52 -14.86 1.49
C SER A 101 -4.68 -15.83 0.66
N ASP A 102 -4.98 -15.95 -0.63
CA ASP A 102 -4.05 -16.58 -1.57
C ASP A 102 -2.98 -15.57 -2.03
N ILE A 103 -3.40 -14.31 -2.23
CA ILE A 103 -2.57 -13.21 -2.72
C ILE A 103 -2.57 -12.06 -1.70
N ILE A 104 -1.37 -11.57 -1.37
CA ILE A 104 -1.17 -10.32 -0.63
C ILE A 104 -0.61 -9.27 -1.58
N VAL A 105 -1.34 -8.18 -1.78
CA VAL A 105 -0.91 -7.02 -2.56
C VAL A 105 -0.46 -5.92 -1.59
N LEU A 106 0.79 -5.47 -1.73
CA LEU A 106 1.33 -4.34 -0.99
C LEU A 106 1.72 -3.22 -1.95
N ALA A 107 1.09 -2.07 -1.85
CA ALA A 107 1.50 -0.86 -2.53
C ALA A 107 2.37 -0.01 -1.58
N SER A 108 3.68 -0.26 -1.62
CA SER A 108 4.74 0.49 -0.93
C SER A 108 6.10 0.13 -1.54
N GLY A 109 7.03 1.08 -1.51
CA GLY A 109 8.44 0.86 -1.83
C GLY A 109 9.34 0.61 -0.62
N ASP A 110 8.80 0.63 0.59
CA ASP A 110 9.56 0.62 1.84
C ASP A 110 10.24 -0.73 2.12
N GLY A 111 11.56 -0.70 2.36
CA GLY A 111 12.36 -1.88 2.65
C GLY A 111 12.01 -2.54 3.97
N ASP A 112 11.43 -1.82 4.94
CA ASP A 112 11.10 -2.37 6.27
C ASP A 112 10.03 -3.49 6.19
N PHE A 113 9.30 -3.58 5.08
CA PHE A 113 8.36 -4.68 4.83
C PHE A 113 9.03 -5.97 4.31
N ASP A 114 10.33 -6.00 4.03
CA ASP A 114 10.99 -7.18 3.46
C ASP A 114 10.94 -8.41 4.41
N ILE A 115 11.14 -8.21 5.71
CA ILE A 115 11.01 -9.22 6.76
C ILE A 115 9.57 -9.73 6.81
N LEU A 116 8.59 -8.83 6.73
CA LEU A 116 7.17 -9.17 6.72
C LEU A 116 6.82 -10.07 5.52
N ILE A 117 7.17 -9.64 4.31
CA ILE A 117 6.92 -10.40 3.07
C ILE A 117 7.60 -11.77 3.13
N SER A 118 8.87 -11.82 3.57
CA SER A 118 9.60 -13.08 3.78
C SER A 118 8.85 -14.01 4.74
N ARG A 119 8.34 -13.45 5.85
CA ARG A 119 7.67 -14.22 6.90
C ARG A 119 6.35 -14.82 6.45
N ILE A 120 5.48 -14.03 5.83
CA ILE A 120 4.15 -14.53 5.41
C ILE A 120 4.27 -15.58 4.30
N ARG A 121 5.20 -15.41 3.36
CA ARG A 121 5.48 -16.39 2.31
C ARG A 121 5.95 -17.72 2.91
N LYS A 122 6.85 -17.68 3.90
CA LYS A 122 7.34 -18.90 4.58
C LYS A 122 6.26 -19.59 5.42
N MET A 123 5.38 -18.85 6.06
CA MET A 123 4.36 -19.41 6.95
C MET A 123 3.14 -19.97 6.20
N TYR A 124 2.69 -19.26 5.16
CA TYR A 124 1.39 -19.51 4.54
C TYR A 124 1.46 -19.73 3.03
N ASN A 125 2.66 -19.68 2.44
CA ASN A 125 2.88 -19.84 1.00
C ASN A 125 2.07 -18.85 0.14
N ASN A 126 1.82 -17.64 0.66
CA ASN A 126 1.10 -16.61 -0.09
C ASN A 126 1.87 -16.21 -1.36
N GLU A 127 1.12 -15.95 -2.43
CA GLU A 127 1.63 -15.14 -3.54
C GLU A 127 1.66 -13.68 -3.08
N THR A 128 2.78 -12.99 -3.33
CA THR A 128 2.96 -11.59 -2.91
C THR A 128 3.21 -10.71 -4.13
N GLU A 129 2.47 -9.62 -4.21
CA GLU A 129 2.53 -8.64 -5.30
C GLU A 129 2.88 -7.28 -4.71
N VAL A 130 4.09 -6.80 -4.96
CA VAL A 130 4.52 -5.47 -4.49
C VAL A 130 4.43 -4.47 -5.62
N TYR A 131 3.71 -3.38 -5.39
CA TYR A 131 3.60 -2.24 -6.29
C TYR A 131 4.38 -1.06 -5.72
N GLY A 132 5.36 -0.57 -6.46
CA GLY A 132 6.19 0.54 -6.02
C GLY A 132 6.88 1.25 -7.17
N VAL A 133 7.32 2.50 -6.94
CA VAL A 133 8.12 3.24 -7.92
C VAL A 133 9.51 2.61 -7.97
N SER A 134 9.91 2.07 -9.13
CA SER A 134 11.05 1.14 -9.20
C SER A 134 12.35 1.72 -8.62
N ASN A 135 12.78 2.92 -9.00
CA ASN A 135 14.02 3.50 -8.49
C ASN A 135 13.95 3.99 -7.03
N LEU A 136 12.76 3.99 -6.43
CA LEU A 136 12.50 4.39 -5.04
C LEU A 136 12.00 3.22 -4.18
N THR A 137 12.04 1.99 -4.71
CA THR A 137 11.68 0.77 -3.98
C THR A 137 12.93 0.01 -3.59
N ALA A 138 13.00 -0.43 -2.32
CA ALA A 138 14.12 -1.19 -1.80
C ALA A 138 14.38 -2.48 -2.61
N THR A 139 15.65 -2.72 -2.96
CA THR A 139 16.05 -3.92 -3.70
C THR A 139 15.76 -5.20 -2.93
N SER A 140 15.90 -5.19 -1.59
CA SER A 140 15.57 -6.34 -0.75
C SER A 140 14.11 -6.74 -0.88
N LEU A 141 13.19 -5.76 -0.84
CA LEU A 141 11.76 -5.99 -1.02
C LEU A 141 11.43 -6.57 -2.40
N LYS A 142 12.03 -6.04 -3.47
CA LYS A 142 11.84 -6.59 -4.83
C LYS A 142 12.30 -8.03 -4.97
N ASN A 143 13.40 -8.38 -4.31
CA ASN A 143 13.98 -9.72 -4.39
C ASN A 143 13.18 -10.76 -3.59
N ILE A 144 12.46 -10.33 -2.54
CA ILE A 144 11.73 -11.24 -1.65
C ILE A 144 10.23 -11.36 -1.95
N THR A 145 9.64 -10.45 -2.71
CA THR A 145 8.25 -10.60 -3.19
C THR A 145 8.17 -11.69 -4.27
N SER A 146 6.99 -12.28 -4.48
CA SER A 146 6.77 -13.21 -5.60
C SER A 146 6.79 -12.47 -6.92
N ASN A 147 6.13 -11.32 -6.98
CA ASN A 147 6.08 -10.45 -8.14
C ASN A 147 6.28 -8.99 -7.70
N PHE A 148 7.11 -8.26 -8.45
CA PHE A 148 7.24 -6.81 -8.32
C PHE A 148 6.67 -6.13 -9.57
N PHE A 149 5.74 -5.21 -9.34
CA PHE A 149 5.08 -4.43 -10.39
C PHE A 149 5.48 -2.96 -10.27
N PRO A 150 6.29 -2.43 -11.21
CA PRO A 150 6.68 -1.03 -11.15
C PRO A 150 5.48 -0.12 -11.38
N ILE A 151 5.37 0.94 -10.59
CA ILE A 151 4.43 2.03 -10.86
C ILE A 151 4.99 2.84 -12.03
N THR A 152 4.23 2.87 -13.12
CA THR A 152 4.52 3.62 -14.35
C THR A 152 3.37 4.56 -14.68
N HIS A 153 3.47 5.32 -15.78
CA HIS A 153 2.45 6.26 -16.24
C HIS A 153 1.03 5.66 -16.37
N GLU A 154 0.90 4.35 -16.59
CA GLU A 154 -0.41 3.69 -16.68
C GLU A 154 -1.20 3.77 -15.37
N LEU A 155 -0.50 3.77 -14.23
CA LEU A 155 -1.08 3.85 -12.88
C LEU A 155 -1.09 5.29 -12.33
N LEU A 156 -0.84 6.30 -13.16
CA LEU A 156 -0.90 7.71 -12.77
C LEU A 156 -2.14 8.39 -13.35
N LEU A 157 -2.55 9.47 -12.69
CA LEU A 157 -3.54 10.39 -13.24
C LEU A 157 -2.93 11.12 -14.45
N SER A 158 -3.72 11.19 -15.52
CA SER A 158 -3.42 11.91 -16.77
C SER A 158 -3.52 13.42 -16.60
#